data_AF-A0A316TFD9-F1
#
_entry.id   AF-A0A316TFD9-F1
#
_cell.length_a   1.000
_cell.length_b   1.000
_cell.length_c   1.000
_cell.angle_alpha   90.00
_cell.angle_beta   90.00
_cell.angle_gamma   90.00
#
_symmetry.space_group_name_H-M   'P 1'
#
loop_
_entity.id
_entity.type
_entity.pdbx_description
1 polymer ?
#
loop_
_entity_poly.entity_id
_entity_poly.type
_entity_poly.pdbx_seq_one_letter_code
_entity_poly.pdbx_strand_id
1 'polypeptide(L)'
;MTAPDARAATVATWWPWLALPAAAASLVTLGLSIDLLSSHDGVEGEVWVLVPAAVGFSVVAAGIWSTRPHPPGIVRLGVLYTVVGLACALALPAHGWAQERLAGAEAAAWLSSWVWALGTPPLMAFGLLLYPDGNLPSRRWWPVAAIGAAGIAGLVPRAPSPRDRSPTSRPWTTRSGSAPTLPGASSKAARSRC
;
A
#
# COMPACT_ATOMS: atom_id res chain seq x y z
N MET A 1 -44.12 8.08 -25.92
CA MET A 1 -42.96 8.95 -25.61
C MET A 1 -42.55 8.62 -24.18
N THR A 2 -41.65 7.66 -24.04
CA THR A 2 -41.25 7.02 -22.78
C THR A 2 -40.20 7.85 -22.06
N ALA A 3 -40.05 7.67 -20.75
CA ALA A 3 -39.23 8.47 -19.82
C ALA A 3 -37.89 7.78 -19.46
N PRO A 4 -36.89 7.70 -20.35
CA PRO A 4 -35.55 7.20 -20.03
C PRO A 4 -34.67 8.23 -19.28
N ASP A 5 -34.99 9.52 -19.35
CA ASP A 5 -34.09 10.59 -18.90
C ASP A 5 -33.98 10.70 -17.37
N ALA A 6 -35.03 10.34 -16.63
CA ALA A 6 -35.05 10.49 -15.18
C ALA A 6 -34.13 9.51 -14.45
N ARG A 7 -33.98 8.27 -14.95
CA ARG A 7 -33.07 7.26 -14.38
C ARG A 7 -31.61 7.54 -14.73
N ALA A 8 -31.34 8.00 -15.94
CA ALA A 8 -29.99 8.41 -16.35
C ALA A 8 -29.50 9.61 -15.53
N ALA A 9 -30.37 10.58 -15.25
CA ALA A 9 -30.05 11.74 -14.42
C ALA A 9 -29.76 11.39 -12.95
N THR A 10 -30.47 10.40 -12.38
CA THR A 10 -30.21 9.92 -11.00
C THR A 10 -28.90 9.12 -10.94
N VAL A 11 -28.62 8.25 -11.91
CA VAL A 11 -27.35 7.50 -11.97
C VAL A 11 -26.15 8.42 -12.17
N ALA A 12 -26.26 9.44 -13.04
CA ALA A 12 -25.19 10.43 -13.25
C ALA A 12 -24.87 11.24 -11.99
N THR A 13 -25.87 11.49 -11.14
CA THR A 13 -25.70 12.22 -9.88
C THR A 13 -25.06 11.35 -8.79
N TRP A 14 -25.17 10.02 -8.90
CA TRP A 14 -24.69 9.08 -7.89
C TRP A 14 -23.39 8.35 -8.25
N TRP A 15 -23.02 8.35 -9.53
CA TRP A 15 -21.78 7.81 -10.08
C TRP A 15 -20.49 8.16 -9.28
N PRO A 16 -20.22 9.42 -8.94
CA PRO A 16 -18.95 9.75 -8.27
C PRO A 16 -18.85 9.15 -6.85
N TRP A 17 -19.98 8.89 -6.19
CA TRP A 17 -19.99 8.29 -4.84
C TRP A 17 -19.81 6.78 -4.87
N LEU A 18 -20.24 6.12 -5.96
CA LEU A 18 -20.02 4.69 -6.18
C LEU A 18 -18.61 4.40 -6.72
N ALA A 19 -18.01 5.36 -7.43
CA ALA A 19 -16.67 5.21 -7.98
C ALA A 19 -15.59 4.99 -6.89
N LEU A 20 -15.71 5.65 -5.73
CA LEU A 20 -14.77 5.49 -4.61
C LEU A 20 -14.74 4.08 -3.99
N PRO A 21 -15.86 3.52 -3.51
CA PRO A 21 -15.88 2.15 -2.99
C PRO A 21 -15.62 1.12 -4.10
N ALA A 22 -16.02 1.39 -5.35
CA ALA A 22 -15.68 0.52 -6.48
C ALA A 22 -14.17 0.50 -6.77
N ALA A 23 -13.49 1.65 -6.69
CA ALA A 23 -12.04 1.74 -6.85
C ALA A 23 -11.29 1.04 -5.71
N ALA A 24 -11.75 1.19 -4.47
CA ALA A 24 -11.19 0.45 -3.34
C ALA A 24 -11.42 -1.07 -3.48
N ALA A 25 -12.62 -1.49 -3.87
CA ALA A 25 -12.95 -2.88 -4.09
C ALA A 25 -12.14 -3.49 -5.25
N SER A 26 -11.91 -2.74 -6.34
CA SER A 26 -11.09 -3.21 -7.45
C SER A 26 -9.63 -3.36 -7.04
N LEU A 27 -9.07 -2.44 -6.24
CA LEU A 27 -7.73 -2.53 -5.67
C LEU A 27 -7.57 -3.72 -4.72
N VAL A 28 -8.53 -3.95 -3.84
CA VAL A 28 -8.57 -5.12 -2.95
C VAL A 28 -8.61 -6.41 -3.76
N THR A 29 -9.51 -6.47 -4.76
CA THR A 29 -9.63 -7.65 -5.64
C THR A 29 -8.33 -7.91 -6.40
N LEU A 30 -7.67 -6.85 -6.88
CA LEU A 30 -6.37 -6.94 -7.55
C LEU A 30 -5.29 -7.48 -6.60
N GLY A 31 -5.20 -6.95 -5.37
CA GLY A 31 -4.25 -7.42 -4.38
C GLY A 31 -4.45 -8.89 -4.01
N LEU A 32 -5.70 -9.30 -3.76
CA LEU A 32 -6.04 -10.70 -3.50
C LEU A 32 -5.77 -11.60 -4.70
N SER A 33 -6.01 -11.12 -5.93
CA SER A 33 -5.72 -11.90 -7.14
C SER A 33 -4.23 -12.12 -7.32
N ILE A 34 -3.39 -11.12 -7.03
CA ILE A 34 -1.93 -11.24 -7.07
C ILE A 34 -1.47 -12.26 -6.02
N ASP A 35 -1.94 -12.13 -4.78
CA ASP A 35 -1.58 -13.04 -3.68
C ASP A 35 -1.93 -14.51 -3.99
N LEU A 36 -3.12 -14.75 -4.56
CA LEU A 36 -3.55 -16.08 -5.00
C LEU A 36 -2.68 -16.67 -6.13
N LEU A 37 -2.08 -15.82 -6.97
CA LEU A 37 -1.19 -16.24 -8.05
C LEU A 37 0.25 -16.51 -7.54
N SER A 38 0.68 -15.80 -6.50
CA SER A 38 2.07 -15.83 -6.00
C SER A 38 2.45 -17.10 -5.22
N SER A 39 1.51 -18.02 -4.96
CA SER A 39 1.78 -19.31 -4.27
C SER A 39 2.61 -19.16 -2.98
N HIS A 40 2.39 -18.07 -2.24
CA HIS A 40 3.04 -17.86 -0.94
C HIS A 40 2.24 -18.57 0.16
N ASP A 41 2.96 -19.21 1.07
CA ASP A 41 2.38 -19.96 2.19
C ASP A 41 1.68 -19.00 3.17
N GLY A 42 0.39 -18.78 2.92
CA GLY A 42 -0.53 -18.17 3.87
C GLY A 42 -0.76 -16.68 3.65
N VAL A 43 -2.03 -16.33 3.46
CA VAL A 43 -2.56 -14.97 3.58
C VAL A 43 -2.01 -14.37 4.89
N GLU A 44 -1.03 -13.47 4.77
CA GLU A 44 -0.39 -12.84 5.91
C GLU A 44 -1.46 -12.13 6.77
N GLY A 45 -1.23 -12.06 8.08
CA GLY A 45 -2.14 -11.40 9.03
C GLY A 45 -2.55 -9.98 8.64
N GLU A 46 -1.74 -9.33 7.80
CA GLU A 46 -1.97 -8.01 7.26
C GLU A 46 -3.23 -7.91 6.38
N VAL A 47 -3.54 -8.93 5.56
CA VAL A 47 -4.73 -8.93 4.69
C VAL A 47 -6.02 -8.89 5.50
N TRP A 48 -6.05 -9.61 6.63
CA TRP A 48 -7.20 -9.63 7.55
C TRP A 48 -7.50 -8.28 8.18
N VAL A 49 -6.50 -7.39 8.24
CA VAL A 49 -6.66 -6.03 8.77
C VAL A 49 -6.94 -5.05 7.63
N LEU A 50 -6.18 -5.12 6.53
CA LEU A 50 -6.24 -4.18 5.43
C LEU A 50 -7.52 -4.28 4.61
N VAL A 51 -8.05 -5.48 4.37
CA VAL A 51 -9.27 -5.65 3.55
C VAL A 51 -10.49 -5.03 4.23
N PRO A 52 -10.82 -5.35 5.50
CA PRO A 52 -11.92 -4.69 6.20
C PRO A 52 -11.70 -3.19 6.36
N ALA A 53 -10.46 -2.76 6.63
CA ALA A 53 -10.12 -1.34 6.73
C ALA A 53 -10.36 -0.60 5.42
N ALA A 54 -9.85 -1.11 4.30
CA ALA A 54 -10.03 -0.53 2.97
C ALA A 54 -11.53 -0.39 2.64
N VAL A 55 -12.29 -1.47 2.77
CA VAL A 55 -13.73 -1.47 2.47
C VAL A 55 -14.48 -0.56 3.44
N GLY A 56 -14.26 -0.70 4.74
CA GLY A 56 -14.94 0.07 5.78
C GLY A 56 -14.70 1.57 5.62
N PHE A 57 -13.45 2.01 5.48
CA PHE A 57 -13.13 3.42 5.34
C PHE A 57 -13.64 4.02 4.02
N SER A 58 -13.59 3.28 2.91
CA SER A 58 -14.16 3.74 1.64
C SER A 58 -15.69 3.83 1.66
N VAL A 59 -16.37 2.92 2.35
CA VAL A 59 -17.83 2.98 2.55
C VAL A 59 -18.19 4.18 3.42
N VAL A 60 -17.49 4.41 4.53
CA VAL A 60 -17.72 5.59 5.38
C VAL A 60 -17.44 6.88 4.60
N ALA A 61 -16.37 6.94 3.81
CA ALA A 61 -16.07 8.06 2.94
C ALA A 61 -17.22 8.34 1.96
N ALA A 62 -17.71 7.32 1.26
CA ALA A 62 -18.86 7.45 0.36
C ALA A 62 -20.11 7.95 1.10
N GLY A 63 -20.37 7.42 2.30
CA GLY A 63 -21.43 7.88 3.19
C GLY A 63 -21.31 9.37 3.53
N ILE A 64 -20.15 9.82 4.01
CA ILE A 64 -19.88 11.24 4.30
C ILE A 64 -20.14 12.10 3.07
N TRP A 65 -19.61 11.69 1.92
CA TRP A 65 -19.79 12.40 0.67
C TRP A 65 -21.25 12.44 0.18
N SER A 66 -22.06 11.45 0.53
CA SER A 66 -23.50 11.43 0.24
C SER A 66 -24.33 12.37 1.13
N THR A 67 -23.82 12.77 2.31
CA THR A 67 -24.56 13.68 3.19
C THR A 67 -24.55 15.10 2.64
N ARG A 68 -25.70 15.78 2.56
CA ARG A 68 -25.78 17.20 2.21
C ARG A 68 -26.56 17.96 3.29
N PRO A 69 -26.21 19.22 3.59
CA PRO A 69 -25.08 20.01 3.07
C PRO A 69 -23.72 19.62 3.68
N HIS A 70 -22.61 19.92 2.99
CA HIS A 70 -21.24 19.62 3.44
C HIS A 70 -20.59 20.83 4.13
N PRO A 71 -20.70 20.98 5.47
CA PRO A 71 -19.89 21.93 6.19
C PRO A 71 -18.39 21.57 6.01
N PRO A 72 -17.49 22.57 6.06
CA PRO A 72 -16.06 22.38 5.75
C PRO A 72 -15.37 21.34 6.64
N GLY A 73 -15.89 21.11 7.86
CA GLY A 73 -15.37 20.06 8.73
C GLY A 73 -15.65 18.65 8.20
N ILE A 74 -16.89 18.39 7.79
CA ILE A 74 -17.30 17.09 7.22
C ILE A 74 -16.53 16.79 5.93
N VAL A 75 -16.22 17.82 5.12
CA VAL A 75 -15.35 17.65 3.94
C VAL A 75 -13.97 17.15 4.32
N ARG A 76 -13.34 17.69 5.37
CA ARG A 76 -12.02 17.22 5.85
C ARG A 76 -12.08 15.77 6.31
N LEU A 77 -13.15 15.39 7.00
CA LEU A 77 -13.37 14.01 7.43
C LEU A 77 -13.55 13.09 6.22
N GLY A 78 -14.35 13.48 5.24
CA GLY A 78 -14.55 12.74 3.99
C GLY A 78 -13.24 12.51 3.24
N VAL A 79 -12.41 13.55 3.10
CA VAL A 79 -11.07 13.44 2.50
C VAL A 79 -10.18 12.49 3.30
N LEU A 80 -10.15 12.61 4.63
CA LEU A 80 -9.35 11.74 5.49
C LEU A 80 -9.71 10.26 5.29
N TYR A 81 -10.99 9.92 5.41
CA TYR A 81 -11.47 8.54 5.22
C TYR A 81 -11.23 8.04 3.79
N THR A 82 -11.31 8.92 2.79
CA THR A 82 -11.01 8.56 1.39
C THR A 82 -9.53 8.18 1.22
N VAL A 83 -8.62 9.02 1.72
CA VAL A 83 -7.17 8.79 1.62
C VAL A 83 -6.78 7.52 2.37
N VAL A 84 -7.31 7.33 3.58
CA VAL A 84 -7.02 6.15 4.41
C VAL A 84 -7.53 4.87 3.74
N GLY A 85 -8.78 4.86 3.25
CA GLY A 85 -9.35 3.69 2.58
C GLY A 85 -8.58 3.30 1.30
N LEU A 86 -8.21 4.29 0.48
CA LEU A 86 -7.41 4.05 -0.72
C LEU A 86 -5.98 3.62 -0.40
N ALA A 87 -5.35 4.17 0.64
CA ALA A 87 -4.02 3.76 1.07
C ALA A 87 -4.01 2.29 1.52
N CYS A 88 -4.99 1.89 2.34
CA CYS A 88 -5.15 0.48 2.74
C CYS A 88 -5.40 -0.43 1.54
N ALA A 89 -6.23 0.01 0.58
CA ALA A 89 -6.50 -0.76 -0.64
C ALA A 89 -5.27 -0.90 -1.55
N LEU A 90 -4.43 0.15 -1.65
CA LEU A 90 -3.20 0.16 -2.45
C LEU A 90 -2.06 -0.66 -1.82
N ALA A 91 -2.03 -0.78 -0.50
CA ALA A 91 -1.02 -1.54 0.21
C ALA A 91 -1.00 -3.02 -0.22
N LEU A 92 -2.18 -3.62 -0.44
CA LEU A 92 -2.35 -5.02 -0.83
C LEU A 92 -1.65 -5.37 -2.17
N PRO A 93 -2.01 -4.76 -3.32
CA PRO A 93 -1.33 -5.04 -4.58
C PRO A 93 0.12 -4.55 -4.58
N ALA A 94 0.47 -3.50 -3.85
CA ALA A 94 1.86 -3.05 -3.76
C ALA A 94 2.75 -4.09 -3.07
N HIS A 95 2.25 -4.76 -2.02
CA HIS A 95 2.98 -5.83 -1.34
C HIS A 95 3.14 -7.06 -2.25
N GLY A 96 2.05 -7.55 -2.84
CA GLY A 96 2.12 -8.69 -3.77
C GLY A 96 3.05 -8.42 -4.95
N TRP A 97 2.99 -7.22 -5.54
CA TRP A 97 3.87 -6.86 -6.66
C TRP A 97 5.34 -6.67 -6.25
N ALA A 98 5.62 -6.30 -5.00
CA ALA A 98 7.00 -6.16 -4.50
C ALA A 98 7.70 -7.51 -4.36
N GLN A 99 6.96 -8.57 -4.05
CA GLN A 99 7.46 -9.94 -3.91
C GLN A 99 7.78 -10.56 -5.27
N GLU A 100 7.00 -10.20 -6.30
CA GLU A 100 7.23 -10.64 -7.67
C GLU A 100 8.48 -9.99 -8.26
N ARG A 101 9.40 -10.78 -8.85
CA ARG A 101 10.63 -10.27 -9.50
C ARG A 101 10.38 -9.63 -10.87
N LEU A 102 9.29 -8.88 -10.99
CA LEU A 102 8.82 -8.24 -12.22
C LEU A 102 9.41 -6.84 -12.40
N ALA A 103 9.27 -6.29 -13.60
CA ALA A 103 9.56 -4.88 -13.85
C ALA A 103 8.71 -4.00 -12.91
N GLY A 104 9.36 -3.09 -12.19
CA GLY A 104 8.69 -2.22 -11.22
C GLY A 104 8.58 -2.79 -9.79
N ALA A 105 9.06 -4.01 -9.52
CA ALA A 105 9.08 -4.59 -8.17
C ALA A 105 9.76 -3.69 -7.13
N GLU A 106 10.85 -3.01 -7.51
CA GLU A 106 11.54 -2.06 -6.61
C GLU A 106 10.68 -0.83 -6.27
N ALA A 107 9.91 -0.33 -7.25
CA ALA A 107 8.98 0.78 -7.03
C ALA A 107 7.79 0.33 -6.17
N ALA A 108 7.30 -0.89 -6.37
CA ALA A 108 6.24 -1.49 -5.55
C ALA A 108 6.72 -1.74 -4.11
N ALA A 109 7.94 -2.25 -3.92
CA ALA A 109 8.56 -2.44 -2.60
C ALA A 109 8.75 -1.10 -1.88
N TRP A 110 9.22 -0.09 -2.60
CA TRP A 110 9.30 1.27 -2.08
C TRP A 110 7.92 1.79 -1.67
N LEU A 111 6.90 1.68 -2.53
CA LEU A 111 5.54 2.12 -2.21
C LEU A 111 4.97 1.36 -0.99
N SER A 112 5.09 0.04 -0.98
CA SER A 112 4.65 -0.83 0.12
C SER A 112 5.31 -0.45 1.45
N SER A 113 6.59 -0.01 1.43
CA SER A 113 7.32 0.37 2.64
C SER A 113 6.74 1.56 3.41
N TRP A 114 5.81 2.32 2.81
CA TRP A 114 5.32 3.57 3.41
C TRP A 114 3.86 3.88 3.20
N VAL A 115 3.22 3.26 2.21
CA VAL A 115 1.79 3.42 1.95
C VAL A 115 0.96 3.04 3.18
N TRP A 116 1.42 2.10 4.01
CA TRP A 116 0.81 1.75 5.29
C TRP A 116 0.73 2.93 6.26
N ALA A 117 1.70 3.86 6.21
CA ALA A 117 1.72 5.05 7.06
C ALA A 117 0.60 6.05 6.71
N LEU A 118 0.00 5.93 5.52
CA LEU A 118 -1.18 6.69 5.11
C LEU A 118 -2.51 6.03 5.48
N GLY A 119 -2.49 4.78 5.95
CA GLY A 119 -3.68 4.05 6.37
C GLY A 119 -4.14 4.44 7.78
N THR A 120 -3.83 3.61 8.77
CA THR A 120 -4.32 3.79 10.15
C THR A 120 -3.80 5.04 10.88
N PRO A 121 -2.52 5.46 10.75
CA PRO A 121 -1.98 6.56 11.55
C PRO A 121 -2.68 7.93 11.36
N PRO A 122 -3.03 8.38 10.14
CA PRO A 122 -3.81 9.60 9.93
C PRO A 122 -5.19 9.54 10.59
N LEU A 123 -5.83 8.37 10.60
CA LEU A 123 -7.12 8.20 11.25
C LEU A 123 -7.01 8.36 12.76
N MET A 124 -5.95 7.81 13.38
CA MET A 124 -5.72 7.96 14.81
C MET A 124 -5.31 9.38 15.20
N ALA A 125 -4.44 10.02 14.40
CA ALA A 125 -3.95 11.37 14.69
C ALA A 125 -5.02 12.44 14.46
N PHE A 126 -5.76 12.34 13.36
CA PHE A 126 -6.70 13.38 12.94
C PHE A 126 -8.16 12.99 13.13
N GLY A 127 -8.50 11.70 13.00
CA GLY A 127 -9.89 11.25 13.18
C GLY A 127 -10.40 11.57 14.57
N LEU A 128 -9.63 11.28 15.62
CA LEU A 128 -9.97 11.64 17.01
C LEU A 128 -10.07 13.15 17.23
N LEU A 129 -9.23 13.92 16.52
CA LEU A 129 -9.14 15.37 16.69
C LEU A 129 -10.23 16.13 15.93
N LEU A 130 -10.71 15.55 14.84
CA LEU A 130 -11.76 16.08 13.98
C LEU A 130 -13.14 15.57 14.39
N TYR A 131 -13.26 14.52 15.20
CA TYR A 131 -14.55 13.97 15.60
C TYR A 131 -15.26 14.85 16.64
N PRO A 132 -16.60 15.06 16.55
CA PRO A 132 -17.54 14.60 15.52
C PRO A 132 -17.72 15.56 14.32
N ASP A 133 -17.47 16.86 14.50
CA ASP A 133 -17.93 17.91 13.57
C ASP A 133 -16.96 18.20 12.41
N GLY A 134 -15.85 17.46 12.34
CA GLY A 134 -14.76 17.67 11.37
C GLY A 134 -13.94 18.94 11.60
N ASN A 135 -14.09 19.57 12.77
CA ASN A 135 -13.41 20.80 13.13
C ASN A 135 -12.53 20.59 14.36
N LEU A 136 -11.41 21.31 14.39
CA LEU A 136 -10.56 21.39 15.58
C LEU A 136 -11.37 22.03 16.72
N PRO A 137 -11.42 21.45 17.93
CA PRO A 137 -12.21 21.98 19.04
C PRO A 137 -11.83 23.41 19.43
N SER A 138 -10.58 23.80 19.20
CA SER A 138 -10.06 25.17 19.40
C SER A 138 -8.65 25.33 18.82
N ARG A 139 -8.21 26.58 18.60
CA ARG A 139 -6.88 26.91 18.04
C ARG A 139 -5.69 26.38 18.87
N ARG A 140 -5.91 26.05 20.15
CA ARG A 140 -4.91 25.42 21.04
C ARG A 140 -4.56 23.97 20.68
N TRP A 141 -5.35 23.30 19.84
CA TRP A 141 -5.08 21.94 19.36
C TRP A 141 -4.23 21.90 18.09
N TRP A 142 -3.94 23.07 17.50
CA TRP A 142 -3.11 23.17 16.30
C TRP A 142 -1.69 22.57 16.47
N PRO A 143 -1.00 22.75 17.62
CA PRO A 143 0.27 22.08 17.87
C PRO A 143 0.17 20.55 17.86
N VAL A 144 -0.92 19.99 18.40
CA VAL A 144 -1.16 18.53 18.41
C VAL A 144 -1.35 18.01 16.98
N ALA A 145 -2.14 18.73 16.17
CA ALA A 145 -2.31 18.41 14.75
C ALA A 145 -0.97 18.51 13.99
N ALA A 146 -0.16 19.53 14.26
CA ALA A 146 1.14 19.72 13.64
C ALA A 146 2.13 18.61 14.02
N ILE A 147 2.15 18.17 15.29
CA ILE A 147 2.98 17.05 15.75
C ILE A 147 2.51 15.75 15.11
N GLY A 148 1.20 15.49 15.03
CA GLY A 148 0.66 14.33 14.33
C GLY A 148 1.04 14.30 12.85
N ALA A 149 0.91 15.44 12.16
CA ALA A 149 1.34 15.60 10.78
C ALA A 149 2.85 15.35 10.61
N ALA A 150 3.67 15.90 11.50
CA ALA A 150 5.11 15.73 11.48
C ALA A 150 5.53 14.27 11.75
N GLY A 151 4.86 13.59 12.68
CA GLY A 151 5.07 12.17 12.95
C GLY A 151 4.76 11.30 11.73
N ILE A 152 3.60 11.51 11.09
CA ILE A 152 3.23 10.80 9.86
C ILE A 152 4.22 11.10 8.73
N ALA A 153 4.62 12.36 8.55
CA ALA A 153 5.61 12.75 7.55
C ALA A 153 6.99 12.11 7.81
N GLY A 154 7.34 11.88 9.08
CA GLY A 154 8.57 11.18 9.47
C GLY A 154 8.52 9.68 9.21
N LEU A 155 7.32 9.06 9.19
CA LEU A 155 7.13 7.65 8.86
C LEU A 155 7.23 7.35 7.36
N VAL A 156 7.11 8.36 6.50
CA VAL A 156 7.38 8.20 5.07
C VAL A 156 8.89 8.01 4.90
N PRO A 157 9.39 6.83 4.49
CA PRO A 157 10.78 6.56 4.23
C PRO A 157 11.29 7.55 3.19
N ARG A 158 12.32 8.27 3.58
CA ARG A 158 13.36 8.78 2.67
C ARG A 158 14.25 7.65 2.16
N ALA A 159 13.70 6.46 1.91
CA ALA A 159 14.45 5.37 1.30
C ALA A 159 14.96 5.84 -0.07
N PRO A 160 16.19 5.47 -0.46
CA PRO A 160 16.76 5.90 -1.74
C PRO A 160 15.79 5.52 -2.85
N SER A 161 15.42 6.50 -3.65
CA SER A 161 14.56 6.26 -4.79
C SER A 161 15.23 5.21 -5.69
N PRO A 162 14.49 4.44 -6.52
CA PRO A 162 15.10 3.52 -7.49
C PRO A 162 16.16 4.20 -8.39
N ARG A 163 16.14 5.55 -8.48
CA ARG A 163 17.15 6.35 -9.20
C ARG A 163 18.48 6.52 -8.46
N ASP A 164 18.49 6.39 -7.14
CA ASP A 164 19.70 6.64 -6.32
C ASP A 164 20.62 5.42 -6.21
N ARG A 165 20.18 4.25 -6.69
CA ARG A 165 21.07 3.09 -6.83
C ARG A 165 21.85 3.19 -8.14
N SER A 166 23.05 3.75 -8.04
CA SER A 166 24.07 3.59 -9.07
C SER A 166 24.32 2.10 -9.35
N PRO A 167 24.53 1.69 -10.61
CA PRO A 167 24.64 0.27 -11.03
C PRO A 167 25.90 -0.45 -10.51
N THR A 168 26.62 0.14 -9.55
CA THR A 168 27.90 -0.35 -9.03
C THR A 168 27.79 -1.36 -7.89
N SER A 169 26.61 -1.58 -7.31
CA SER A 169 26.40 -2.72 -6.40
C SER A 169 26.02 -4.00 -7.15
N ARG A 170 26.92 -4.48 -8.01
CA ARG A 170 26.91 -5.89 -8.44
C ARG A 170 27.61 -6.71 -7.35
N PRO A 171 26.94 -7.61 -6.61
CA PRO A 171 27.63 -8.42 -5.62
C PRO A 171 28.41 -9.60 -6.22
N TRP A 172 28.82 -9.65 -7.50
CA TRP A 172 29.46 -10.88 -8.02
C TRP A 172 30.42 -10.66 -9.21
N THR A 173 31.30 -9.66 -9.13
CA THR A 173 32.65 -9.87 -9.67
C THR A 173 33.39 -10.62 -8.56
N THR A 174 33.66 -11.93 -8.63
CA THR A 174 34.54 -12.60 -9.59
C THR A 174 34.24 -14.11 -9.56
N ARG A 175 33.52 -14.64 -10.55
CA ARG A 175 33.62 -16.06 -10.94
C ARG A 175 34.49 -16.15 -12.19
N SER A 176 35.78 -15.88 -12.03
CA SER A 176 36.81 -16.38 -12.95
C SER A 176 37.60 -17.43 -12.19
N GLY A 177 37.50 -18.68 -12.65
CA GLY A 177 38.10 -19.82 -12.01
C GLY A 177 39.59 -19.64 -11.77
N SER A 178 39.99 -19.75 -10.51
CA SER A 178 41.27 -20.33 -10.14
C SER A 178 40.95 -21.40 -9.11
N ALA A 179 40.91 -22.65 -9.56
CA ALA A 179 40.88 -23.79 -8.67
C ALA A 179 42.15 -23.76 -7.81
N PRO A 180 42.07 -23.96 -6.48
CA PRO A 180 43.26 -24.29 -5.71
C PRO A 180 43.76 -25.64 -6.21
N THR A 181 44.87 -25.62 -6.94
CA THR A 181 45.63 -26.82 -7.27
C THR A 181 46.14 -27.39 -5.95
N LEU A 182 45.55 -28.48 -5.48
CA LEU A 182 46.11 -29.25 -4.37
C LEU A 182 47.41 -29.92 -4.85
N PRO A 183 48.58 -29.62 -4.25
CA PRO A 183 49.78 -30.37 -4.53
C PRO A 183 49.77 -31.63 -3.66
N GLY A 184 49.52 -32.80 -4.26
CA GLY A 184 49.72 -34.06 -3.55
C GLY A 184 48.78 -35.21 -3.91
N ALA A 185 48.58 -35.51 -5.20
CA ALA A 185 48.06 -36.81 -5.62
C ALA A 185 49.16 -37.56 -6.37
N SER A 186 50.16 -38.03 -5.63
CA SER A 186 51.16 -38.97 -6.14
C SER A 186 50.53 -40.35 -6.28
N SER A 187 50.30 -40.74 -7.53
CA SER A 187 50.56 -42.08 -8.08
C SER A 187 51.03 -43.14 -7.07
N LYS A 188 50.19 -44.15 -6.83
CA LYS A 188 50.65 -45.52 -6.55
C LYS A 188 49.68 -46.53 -7.15
N ALA A 189 49.99 -46.89 -8.39
CA ALA A 189 49.61 -48.15 -8.99
C ALA A 189 50.50 -49.27 -8.40
N ALA A 190 49.91 -50.28 -7.76
CA ALA A 190 50.47 -51.62 -7.53
C ALA A 190 49.32 -52.53 -7.06
N ARG A 191 48.76 -53.40 -7.93
CA ARG A 191 49.16 -54.80 -8.24
C ARG A 191 48.51 -55.86 -7.33
N SER A 192 48.26 -57.02 -7.95
CA SER A 192 47.66 -58.29 -7.48
C SER A 192 46.12 -58.26 -7.32
N ARG A 193 45.27 -59.01 -8.05
CA ARG A 193 45.33 -60.35 -8.66
C ARG A 193 45.81 -61.43 -7.69
N CYS A 194 44.83 -62.06 -7.01
CA CYS A 194 44.59 -63.50 -6.96
C CYS A 194 43.07 -63.69 -6.80
#